data_AF-A0A921SMZ5-F1
#
_entry.id   AF-A0A921SMZ5-F1
#
_cell.length_a   1.000
_cell.length_b   1.000
_cell.length_c   1.000
_cell.angle_alpha   90.00
_cell.angle_beta   90.00
_cell.angle_gamma   90.00
#
_symmetry.space_group_name_H-M   'P 1'
#
loop_
_entity.id
_entity.type
_entity.pdbx_description
1 polymer ?
#
loop_
_entity_poly.entity_id
_entity_poly.type
_entity_poly.pdbx_seq_one_letter_code
_entity_poly.pdbx_strand_id
1 'polypeptide(L)'
;MLVAVVVVILIGCTVPFAVIRFNQLSLGRSLCEEARRQFDAARSTRRGVMSVFLSEVARTLGTSHPAVTALEAAVATASQAGGRVEAGAAEHAVTDATRAVAGVLHGVDGSGAPEAAGGATADVTAADGSAAPDGLRGPAGRGGSWAADLYAQLEGHETHISAAVRHHNASVRSYLRRRRGLLSLPLRGAFRPLPLIGYEPSTVVPSPVEGALSPDAEEYRPGRVAEDL
;
A
#
# COMPACT_ATOMS: atom_id res chain seq x y z
N MET A 1 37.26 -42.84 -26.22
CA MET A 1 37.06 -43.00 -24.76
C MET A 1 36.97 -41.66 -24.05
N LEU A 2 38.01 -40.80 -24.08
CA LEU A 2 38.00 -39.50 -23.38
C LEU A 2 36.83 -38.57 -23.77
N VAL A 3 36.55 -38.43 -25.08
CA VAL A 3 35.43 -37.60 -25.57
C VAL A 3 34.08 -38.08 -25.01
N ALA A 4 33.84 -39.39 -25.00
CA ALA A 4 32.59 -39.95 -24.49
C ALA A 4 32.42 -39.69 -22.98
N VAL A 5 33.49 -39.82 -22.20
CA VAL A 5 33.49 -39.51 -20.76
C VAL A 5 33.18 -38.02 -20.52
N VAL A 6 33.81 -37.12 -21.27
CA VAL A 6 33.55 -35.67 -21.17
C VAL A 6 32.10 -35.34 -21.48
N VAL A 7 31.53 -35.93 -22.54
CA VAL A 7 30.12 -35.72 -22.90
C VAL A 7 29.18 -36.19 -21.79
N VAL A 8 29.43 -37.37 -21.21
CA VAL A 8 28.61 -37.89 -20.10
C VAL A 8 28.67 -36.98 -18.88
N ILE A 9 29.86 -36.47 -18.53
CA ILE A 9 30.02 -35.52 -17.42
C ILE A 9 29.25 -34.22 -17.71
N LEU A 10 29.40 -33.67 -18.93
CA LEU A 10 28.68 -32.45 -19.33
C LEU A 10 27.16 -32.64 -19.26
N ILE A 11 26.63 -33.77 -19.76
CA ILE A 11 25.20 -34.08 -19.66
C ILE A 11 24.78 -34.25 -18.18
N GLY A 12 25.57 -35.00 -17.42
CA GLY A 12 25.35 -35.27 -15.99
C GLY A 12 25.34 -34.00 -15.14
N CYS A 13 26.09 -32.96 -15.51
CA CYS A 13 26.08 -31.66 -14.83
C CYS A 13 25.00 -30.70 -15.37
N THR A 14 24.74 -30.70 -16.68
CA THR A 14 23.80 -29.75 -17.31
C THR A 14 22.34 -30.04 -16.93
N VAL A 15 21.94 -31.31 -16.91
CA VAL A 15 20.57 -31.71 -16.54
C VAL A 15 20.17 -31.26 -15.13
N PRO A 16 20.89 -31.61 -14.04
CA PRO A 16 20.51 -31.17 -12.70
C PRO A 16 20.55 -29.65 -12.57
N PHE A 17 21.49 -28.99 -13.24
CA PHE A 17 21.54 -27.53 -13.25
C PHE A 17 20.29 -26.92 -13.91
N ALA A 18 19.83 -27.48 -15.03
CA ALA A 18 18.60 -27.07 -15.69
C ALA A 18 17.36 -27.30 -14.80
N VAL A 19 17.28 -28.43 -14.10
CA VAL A 19 16.19 -28.73 -13.15
C VAL A 19 16.17 -27.75 -11.98
N ILE A 20 17.32 -27.48 -11.37
CA ILE A 20 17.45 -26.49 -10.29
C ILE A 20 16.99 -25.12 -10.78
N ARG A 21 17.41 -24.71 -12.00
CA ARG A 21 16.98 -23.42 -12.56
C ARG A 21 15.50 -23.37 -12.92
N PHE A 22 14.94 -24.45 -13.44
CA PHE A 22 13.51 -24.55 -13.68
C PHE A 22 12.72 -24.39 -12.37
N ASN A 23 13.11 -25.10 -11.31
CA ASN A 23 12.47 -25.01 -10.00
C ASN A 23 12.55 -23.59 -9.42
N GLN A 24 13.73 -22.95 -9.48
CA GLN A 24 13.91 -21.57 -9.02
C GLN A 24 13.04 -20.54 -9.76
N LEU A 25 12.81 -20.73 -11.07
CA LEU A 25 11.94 -19.87 -11.87
C LEU A 25 10.46 -20.14 -11.58
N SER A 26 10.09 -21.41 -11.41
CA SER A 26 8.73 -21.82 -11.01
C SER A 26 8.34 -21.24 -9.65
N LEU A 27 9.21 -21.40 -8.64
CA LEU A 27 9.03 -20.81 -7.32
C LEU A 27 8.93 -19.28 -7.41
N GLY A 28 9.80 -18.64 -8.18
CA GLY A 28 9.76 -17.19 -8.38
C GLY A 28 8.45 -16.71 -8.98
N ARG A 29 7.87 -17.46 -9.93
CA ARG A 29 6.56 -17.16 -10.51
C ARG A 29 5.44 -17.34 -9.49
N SER A 30 5.44 -18.44 -8.74
CA SER A 30 4.44 -18.69 -7.69
C SER A 30 4.42 -17.57 -6.65
N LEU A 31 5.60 -17.10 -6.20
CA LEU A 31 5.70 -15.97 -5.28
C LEU A 31 5.14 -14.66 -5.87
N CYS A 32 5.34 -14.41 -7.17
CA CYS A 32 4.76 -13.24 -7.83
C CYS A 32 3.22 -13.33 -7.91
N GLU A 33 2.68 -14.53 -8.17
CA GLU A 33 1.24 -14.80 -8.20
C GLU A 33 0.62 -14.69 -6.80
N GLU A 34 1.30 -15.18 -5.76
CA GLU A 34 0.85 -15.03 -4.38
C GLU A 34 0.88 -13.58 -3.91
N ALA A 35 1.99 -12.86 -4.14
CA ALA A 35 2.06 -11.43 -3.84
C ALA A 35 0.97 -10.63 -4.58
N ARG A 36 0.57 -11.09 -5.77
CA ARG A 36 -0.54 -10.51 -6.51
C ARG A 36 -1.88 -10.77 -5.83
N ARG A 37 -2.14 -12.01 -5.39
CA ARG A 37 -3.35 -12.36 -4.62
C ARG A 37 -3.47 -11.51 -3.36
N GLN A 38 -2.36 -11.28 -2.65
CA GLN A 38 -2.33 -10.42 -1.46
C GLN A 38 -2.71 -8.97 -1.79
N PHE A 39 -2.17 -8.42 -2.88
CA PHE A 39 -2.56 -7.08 -3.35
C PHE A 39 -4.06 -7.00 -3.70
N ASP A 40 -4.57 -7.97 -4.47
CA ASP A 40 -5.98 -7.97 -4.86
C ASP A 40 -6.91 -8.17 -3.63
N ALA A 41 -6.49 -8.96 -2.64
CA ALA A 41 -7.20 -9.09 -1.37
C ALA A 41 -7.22 -7.78 -0.58
N ALA A 42 -6.09 -7.08 -0.45
CA ALA A 42 -6.01 -5.79 0.23
C ALA A 42 -6.91 -4.72 -0.42
N ARG A 43 -6.97 -4.69 -1.76
CA ARG A 43 -7.90 -3.83 -2.51
C ARG A 43 -9.35 -4.16 -2.22
N SER A 44 -9.70 -5.45 -2.22
CA SER A 44 -11.06 -5.90 -1.93
C SER A 44 -11.52 -5.45 -0.55
N THR A 45 -10.67 -5.60 0.47
CA THR A 45 -10.95 -5.14 1.84
C THR A 45 -11.15 -3.61 1.88
N ARG A 46 -10.27 -2.84 1.24
CA ARG A 46 -10.39 -1.37 1.19
C ARG A 46 -11.71 -0.93 0.54
N ARG A 47 -12.14 -1.59 -0.53
CA ARG A 47 -13.43 -1.26 -1.20
C ARG A 47 -14.63 -1.45 -0.28
N GLY A 48 -14.59 -2.44 0.61
CA GLY A 48 -15.63 -2.64 1.62
C GLY A 48 -15.76 -1.46 2.59
N VAL A 49 -14.63 -0.90 3.03
CA VAL A 49 -14.62 0.31 3.89
C VAL A 49 -14.99 1.57 3.08
N MET A 50 -14.52 1.66 1.85
CA MET A 50 -14.73 2.80 0.96
C MET A 50 -16.21 3.06 0.65
N SER A 51 -17.03 2.02 0.48
CA SER A 51 -18.46 2.19 0.22
C SER A 51 -19.18 2.80 1.43
N VAL A 52 -18.79 2.42 2.65
CA VAL A 52 -19.31 2.98 3.90
C VAL A 52 -18.86 4.44 4.06
N PHE A 53 -17.58 4.71 3.81
CA PHE A 53 -17.03 6.06 3.85
C PHE A 53 -17.72 7.00 2.87
N LEU A 54 -17.86 6.59 1.60
CA LEU A 54 -18.60 7.35 0.58
C LEU A 54 -20.03 7.69 1.03
N SER A 55 -20.73 6.70 1.60
CA SER A 55 -22.10 6.90 2.08
C SER A 55 -22.17 7.90 3.23
N GLU A 56 -21.18 7.92 4.11
CA GLU A 56 -21.09 8.89 5.21
C GLU A 56 -20.78 10.29 4.69
N VAL A 57 -19.74 10.43 3.87
CA VAL A 57 -19.33 11.73 3.32
C VAL A 57 -20.44 12.34 2.47
N ALA A 58 -21.13 11.54 1.65
CA ALA A 58 -22.27 12.02 0.87
C ALA A 58 -23.42 12.51 1.75
N ARG A 59 -23.59 11.93 2.96
CA ARG A 59 -24.58 12.41 3.95
C ARG A 59 -24.14 13.71 4.61
N THR A 60 -22.85 13.88 4.89
CA THR A 60 -22.31 15.06 5.58
C THR A 60 -22.14 16.27 4.65
N LEU A 61 -21.55 16.08 3.48
CA LEU A 61 -21.23 17.14 2.52
C LEU A 61 -22.29 17.31 1.42
N GLY A 62 -23.16 16.32 1.24
CA GLY A 62 -24.10 16.25 0.13
C GLY A 62 -23.51 15.55 -1.11
N THR A 63 -24.37 14.84 -1.85
CA THR A 63 -23.99 14.06 -3.04
C THR A 63 -23.48 14.91 -4.20
N SER A 64 -23.88 16.19 -4.27
CA SER A 64 -23.45 17.11 -5.34
C SER A 64 -22.13 17.82 -5.03
N HIS A 65 -21.52 17.57 -3.87
CA HIS A 65 -20.26 18.21 -3.51
C HIS A 65 -19.13 17.73 -4.44
N PRO A 66 -18.31 18.63 -5.02
CA PRO A 66 -17.30 18.27 -6.02
C PRO A 66 -16.33 17.19 -5.51
N ALA A 67 -15.89 17.27 -4.25
CA ALA A 67 -15.02 16.26 -3.65
C ALA A 67 -15.67 14.86 -3.57
N VAL A 68 -16.98 14.77 -3.31
CA VAL A 68 -17.72 13.50 -3.28
C VAL A 68 -17.80 12.91 -4.68
N THR A 69 -18.19 13.72 -5.67
CA THR A 69 -18.29 13.27 -7.07
C THR A 69 -16.93 12.80 -7.63
N ALA A 70 -15.84 13.48 -7.26
CA ALA A 70 -14.49 13.08 -7.65
C ALA A 70 -14.08 11.73 -7.03
N LEU A 71 -14.41 11.51 -5.74
CA LEU A 71 -14.15 10.24 -5.06
C LEU A 71 -14.98 9.10 -5.66
N GLU A 72 -16.25 9.32 -5.95
CA GLU A 72 -17.10 8.32 -6.62
C GLU A 72 -16.55 7.94 -8.01
N ALA A 73 -16.13 8.92 -8.81
CA ALA A 73 -15.51 8.68 -10.10
C ALA A 73 -14.20 7.88 -9.98
N ALA A 74 -13.37 8.20 -8.99
CA ALA A 74 -12.13 7.46 -8.73
C ALA A 74 -12.42 6.00 -8.33
N VAL A 75 -13.39 5.76 -7.46
CA VAL A 75 -13.80 4.42 -7.02
C VAL A 75 -14.41 3.62 -8.17
N ALA A 76 -15.22 4.24 -9.01
CA ALA A 76 -15.77 3.61 -10.22
C ALA A 76 -14.64 3.18 -11.17
N THR A 77 -13.68 4.07 -11.43
CA THR A 77 -12.50 3.79 -12.25
C THR A 77 -11.68 2.63 -11.67
N ALA A 78 -11.43 2.64 -10.36
CA ALA A 78 -10.70 1.58 -9.68
C ALA A 78 -11.43 0.23 -9.70
N SER A 79 -12.75 0.24 -9.74
CA SER A 79 -13.58 -0.98 -9.84
C SER A 79 -13.53 -1.59 -11.25
N GLN A 80 -13.38 -0.75 -12.28
CA GLN A 80 -13.28 -1.19 -13.68
C GLN A 80 -11.85 -1.59 -14.08
N ALA A 81 -10.83 -1.21 -13.32
CA ALA A 81 -9.43 -1.53 -13.60
C ALA A 81 -9.15 -3.05 -13.47
N GLY A 82 -9.20 -3.75 -14.61
CA GLY A 82 -8.89 -5.18 -14.73
C GLY A 82 -7.39 -5.48 -14.92
N GLY A 83 -6.63 -4.53 -15.46
CA GLY A 83 -5.19 -4.66 -15.71
C GLY A 83 -4.31 -4.34 -14.50
N ARG A 84 -3.09 -4.93 -14.42
CA ARG A 84 -2.20 -4.76 -13.25
C ARG A 84 -1.62 -3.35 -13.11
N VAL A 85 -1.33 -2.69 -14.23
CA VAL A 85 -0.80 -1.32 -14.26
C VAL A 85 -1.91 -0.33 -13.95
N GLU A 86 -3.06 -0.50 -14.59
CA GLU A 86 -4.28 0.29 -14.37
C GLU A 86 -4.76 0.19 -12.92
N ALA A 87 -4.70 -1.00 -12.32
CA ALA A 87 -5.06 -1.23 -10.93
C ALA A 87 -4.24 -0.37 -9.95
N GLY A 88 -2.93 -0.24 -10.17
CA GLY A 88 -2.09 0.59 -9.31
C GLY A 88 -2.43 2.07 -9.44
N ALA A 89 -2.50 2.59 -10.66
CA ALA A 89 -2.84 3.99 -10.90
C ALA A 89 -4.23 4.36 -10.37
N ALA A 90 -5.22 3.46 -10.55
CA ALA A 90 -6.58 3.72 -10.08
C ALA A 90 -6.68 3.70 -8.54
N GLU A 91 -5.95 2.83 -7.84
CA GLU A 91 -5.90 2.85 -6.37
C GLU A 91 -5.18 4.11 -5.82
N HIS A 92 -4.22 4.63 -6.57
CA HIS A 92 -3.58 5.91 -6.23
C HIS A 92 -4.60 7.06 -6.38
N ALA A 93 -5.34 7.12 -7.48
CA ALA A 93 -6.40 8.12 -7.67
C ALA A 93 -7.48 8.07 -6.57
N VAL A 94 -7.87 6.87 -6.13
CA VAL A 94 -8.79 6.70 -4.99
C VAL A 94 -8.19 7.28 -3.71
N THR A 95 -6.90 7.10 -3.49
CA THR A 95 -6.19 7.63 -2.33
C THR A 95 -6.18 9.15 -2.32
N ASP A 96 -5.82 9.78 -3.45
CA ASP A 96 -5.79 11.23 -3.55
C ASP A 96 -7.17 11.85 -3.36
N ALA A 97 -8.20 11.24 -3.97
CA ALA A 97 -9.58 11.69 -3.79
C ALA A 97 -10.06 11.52 -2.33
N THR A 98 -9.66 10.43 -1.65
CA THR A 98 -9.99 10.20 -0.23
C THR A 98 -9.36 11.30 0.64
N ARG A 99 -8.09 11.64 0.39
CA ARG A 99 -7.39 12.71 1.11
C ARG A 99 -8.00 14.08 0.85
N ALA A 100 -8.39 14.38 -0.39
CA ALA A 100 -9.06 15.63 -0.73
C ALA A 100 -10.38 15.78 0.04
N VAL A 101 -11.17 14.71 0.13
CA VAL A 101 -12.41 14.68 0.93
C VAL A 101 -12.13 14.89 2.42
N ALA A 102 -11.12 14.21 2.98
CA ALA A 102 -10.74 14.40 4.38
C ALA A 102 -10.30 15.84 4.68
N GLY A 103 -9.53 16.47 3.77
CA GLY A 103 -9.15 17.87 3.87
C GLY A 103 -10.37 18.79 3.98
N VAL A 104 -11.38 18.59 3.13
CA VAL A 104 -12.65 19.33 3.19
C VAL A 104 -13.39 19.11 4.51
N LEU A 105 -13.46 17.86 5.00
CA LEU A 105 -14.12 17.54 6.28
C LEU A 105 -13.43 18.19 7.48
N HIS A 106 -12.10 18.34 7.43
CA HIS A 106 -11.32 19.00 8.47
C HIS A 106 -11.25 20.53 8.33
N GLY A 107 -11.89 21.12 7.30
CA GLY A 107 -11.81 22.56 7.04
C GLY A 107 -10.42 23.03 6.59
N VAL A 108 -9.58 22.10 6.10
CA VAL A 108 -8.32 22.44 5.45
C VAL A 108 -8.66 22.85 4.02
N ASP A 109 -9.00 24.13 3.85
CA ASP A 109 -9.19 24.71 2.52
C ASP A 109 -7.92 24.51 1.69
N GLY A 110 -8.01 23.66 0.66
CA GLY A 110 -6.94 23.34 -0.29
C GLY A 110 -6.57 24.49 -1.23
N SER A 111 -6.32 25.69 -0.71
CA SER A 111 -5.76 26.83 -1.46
C SER A 111 -4.25 27.04 -1.21
N GLY A 112 -3.54 25.99 -0.78
CA GLY A 112 -2.08 26.00 -0.63
C GLY A 112 -1.34 25.94 -1.98
N ALA A 113 -1.36 27.03 -2.74
CA ALA A 113 -0.30 27.31 -3.72
C ALA A 113 1.02 27.61 -2.98
N PRO A 114 2.20 27.31 -3.56
CA PRO A 114 3.47 27.55 -2.89
C PRO A 114 3.82 29.04 -3.00
N GLU A 115 3.50 29.83 -1.97
CA GLU A 115 3.96 31.21 -1.88
C GLU A 115 5.24 31.30 -1.06
N ALA A 116 6.24 31.92 -1.70
CA ALA A 116 7.56 32.15 -1.17
C ALA A 116 7.57 33.17 -0.03
N ALA A 117 8.51 32.98 0.89
CA ALA A 117 9.25 33.99 1.66
C ALA A 117 8.51 35.22 2.22
N GLY A 118 8.42 35.32 3.54
CA GLY A 118 8.22 36.60 4.23
C GLY A 118 8.00 36.43 5.73
N GLY A 119 9.04 36.69 6.53
CA GLY A 119 8.95 36.64 7.99
C GLY A 119 8.18 37.82 8.60
N ALA A 120 7.66 37.62 9.82
CA ALA A 120 7.81 38.53 10.95
C ALA A 120 6.98 38.04 12.16
N THR A 121 7.59 38.23 13.33
CA THR A 121 7.19 37.95 14.71
C THR A 121 6.00 38.78 15.22
N ALA A 122 5.15 38.19 16.08
CA ALA A 122 4.53 38.73 17.31
C ALA A 122 3.57 37.64 17.84
N ASP A 123 3.85 36.92 18.93
CA ASP A 123 3.69 37.27 20.35
C ASP A 123 2.30 37.79 20.78
N VAL A 124 1.89 37.36 21.98
CA VAL A 124 0.76 37.79 22.83
C VAL A 124 -0.56 37.03 22.62
N THR A 125 -0.87 35.98 23.39
CA THR A 125 -1.40 36.02 24.78
C THR A 125 -2.09 34.71 25.17
N ALA A 126 -1.83 34.30 26.41
CA ALA A 126 -2.62 33.31 27.13
C ALA A 126 -4.06 33.80 27.36
N ALA A 127 -5.02 32.92 27.11
CA ALA A 127 -6.35 32.98 27.73
C ALA A 127 -6.69 31.58 28.26
N ASP A 128 -6.61 31.49 29.57
CA ASP A 128 -7.21 30.48 30.43
C ASP A 128 -8.74 30.46 30.21
N GLY A 129 -9.36 29.28 30.29
CA GLY A 129 -10.79 29.16 30.00
C GLY A 129 -11.35 27.75 29.87
N SER A 130 -11.36 27.03 30.99
CA SER A 130 -12.45 26.10 31.38
C SER A 130 -12.75 24.90 30.48
N ALA A 131 -12.37 23.73 30.98
CA ALA A 131 -13.03 22.47 30.71
C ALA A 131 -14.57 22.64 30.76
N ALA A 132 -15.22 22.43 29.62
CA ALA A 132 -16.66 22.27 29.54
C ALA A 132 -16.99 20.77 29.60
N PRO A 133 -17.94 20.34 30.45
CA PRO A 133 -18.28 18.94 30.57
C PRO A 133 -18.93 18.42 29.29
N ASP A 134 -18.41 17.27 28.92
CA ASP A 134 -18.88 16.30 27.94
C ASP A 134 -20.41 16.08 28.08
N GLY A 135 -21.18 16.55 27.09
CA GLY A 135 -22.62 16.37 27.17
C GLY A 135 -23.48 17.22 26.23
N LEU A 136 -23.08 17.50 24.99
CA LEU A 136 -24.00 17.88 23.90
C LEU A 136 -23.28 17.98 22.54
N ARG A 137 -22.59 16.91 22.10
CA ARG A 137 -22.38 16.70 20.66
C ARG A 137 -23.71 16.28 20.05
N GLY A 138 -24.37 17.20 19.34
CA GLY A 138 -25.54 16.89 18.52
C GLY A 138 -25.23 15.76 17.51
N PRO A 139 -26.25 15.18 16.85
CA PRO A 139 -26.07 14.07 15.90
C PRO A 139 -25.07 14.39 14.76
N ALA A 140 -24.85 15.66 14.43
CA ALA A 140 -23.83 16.12 13.49
C ALA A 140 -22.38 15.90 13.98
N GLY A 141 -22.14 15.99 15.29
CA GLY A 141 -20.81 15.74 15.88
C GLY A 141 -20.41 14.27 15.91
N ARG A 142 -21.38 13.35 15.82
CA ARG A 142 -21.16 11.89 15.73
C ARG A 142 -20.79 11.45 14.30
N GLY A 143 -21.37 12.10 13.28
CA GLY A 143 -21.02 11.85 11.88
C GLY A 143 -19.59 12.27 11.55
N GLY A 144 -19.14 13.41 12.09
CA GLY A 144 -17.77 13.89 11.92
C GLY A 144 -16.71 12.96 12.53
N SER A 145 -16.95 12.42 13.74
CA SER A 145 -16.03 11.46 14.35
C SER A 145 -16.02 10.12 13.63
N TRP A 146 -17.17 9.63 13.18
CA TRP A 146 -17.26 8.37 12.42
C TRP A 146 -16.58 8.46 11.04
N ALA A 147 -16.75 9.58 10.32
CA ALA A 147 -16.05 9.80 9.06
C ALA A 147 -14.52 9.87 9.25
N ALA A 148 -14.06 10.47 10.36
CA ALA A 148 -12.64 10.49 10.72
C ALA A 148 -12.10 9.08 11.06
N ASP A 149 -12.86 8.27 11.80
CA ASP A 149 -12.50 6.88 12.12
C ASP A 149 -12.39 6.02 10.84
N LEU A 150 -13.35 6.17 9.92
CA LEU A 150 -13.33 5.49 8.62
C LEU A 150 -12.15 5.94 7.75
N TYR A 151 -11.82 7.24 7.78
CA TYR A 151 -10.65 7.76 7.09
C TYR A 151 -9.36 7.17 7.65
N ALA A 152 -9.20 7.12 8.98
CA ALA A 152 -8.04 6.48 9.61
C ALA A 152 -7.94 4.99 9.25
N GLN A 153 -9.08 4.28 9.17
CA GLN A 153 -9.10 2.90 8.69
C GLN A 153 -8.66 2.79 7.22
N LEU A 154 -9.09 3.70 6.36
CA LEU A 154 -8.67 3.76 4.95
C LEU A 154 -7.17 4.04 4.80
N GLU A 155 -6.59 4.89 5.65
CA GLU A 155 -5.14 5.15 5.70
C GLU A 155 -4.35 3.89 6.11
N GLY A 156 -4.87 3.14 7.10
CA GLY A 156 -4.33 1.83 7.45
C GLY A 156 -4.34 0.86 6.27
N HIS A 157 -5.42 0.83 5.50
CA HIS A 157 -5.51 0.02 4.28
C HIS A 157 -4.58 0.50 3.17
N GLU A 158 -4.37 1.81 3.01
CA GLU A 158 -3.39 2.37 2.07
C GLU A 158 -1.97 1.89 2.38
N THR A 159 -1.59 1.89 3.66
CA THR A 159 -0.28 1.40 4.10
C THR A 159 -0.10 -0.08 3.74
N HIS A 160 -1.15 -0.89 3.95
CA HIS A 160 -1.14 -2.31 3.61
C HIS A 160 -1.04 -2.53 2.08
N ILE A 161 -1.82 -1.80 1.28
CA ILE A 161 -1.74 -1.86 -0.19
C ILE A 161 -0.34 -1.48 -0.67
N SER A 162 0.21 -0.39 -0.13
CA SER A 162 1.57 0.07 -0.43
C SER A 162 2.63 -1.00 -0.14
N ALA A 163 2.53 -1.66 1.02
CA ALA A 163 3.42 -2.75 1.39
C ALA A 163 3.28 -3.95 0.42
N ALA A 164 2.06 -4.34 0.08
CA ALA A 164 1.78 -5.44 -0.86
C ALA A 164 2.34 -5.14 -2.26
N VAL A 165 2.20 -3.91 -2.76
CA VAL A 165 2.79 -3.46 -4.03
C VAL A 165 4.31 -3.54 -3.97
N ARG A 166 4.95 -3.01 -2.91
CA ARG A 166 6.41 -3.06 -2.76
C ARG A 166 6.90 -4.50 -2.76
N HIS A 167 6.22 -5.39 -2.03
CA HIS A 167 6.52 -6.80 -1.97
C HIS A 167 6.39 -7.46 -3.36
N HIS A 168 5.28 -7.24 -4.06
CA HIS A 168 5.07 -7.74 -5.42
C HIS A 168 6.16 -7.25 -6.38
N ASN A 169 6.44 -5.95 -6.40
CA ASN A 169 7.43 -5.35 -7.29
C ASN A 169 8.85 -5.85 -6.98
N ALA A 170 9.18 -6.12 -5.71
CA ALA A 170 10.45 -6.73 -5.31
C ALA A 170 10.55 -8.20 -5.79
N SER A 171 9.47 -8.96 -5.68
CA SER A 171 9.36 -10.35 -6.18
C SER A 171 9.50 -10.41 -7.70
N VAL A 172 8.79 -9.54 -8.43
CA VAL A 172 8.89 -9.43 -9.90
C VAL A 172 10.31 -9.05 -10.31
N ARG A 173 10.95 -8.07 -9.66
CA ARG A 173 12.35 -7.70 -9.94
C ARG A 173 13.30 -8.88 -9.74
N SER A 174 13.13 -9.63 -8.65
CA SER A 174 13.95 -10.81 -8.36
C SER A 174 13.75 -11.93 -9.38
N TYR A 175 12.51 -12.18 -9.79
CA TYR A 175 12.17 -13.12 -10.86
C TYR A 175 12.79 -12.72 -12.21
N LEU A 176 12.64 -11.45 -12.61
CA LEU A 176 13.20 -10.93 -13.85
C LEU A 176 14.73 -10.98 -13.87
N ARG A 177 15.40 -10.69 -12.74
CA ARG A 177 16.86 -10.85 -12.60
C ARG A 177 17.28 -12.30 -12.84
N ARG A 178 16.61 -13.28 -12.23
CA ARG A 178 16.91 -14.71 -12.42
C ARG A 178 16.65 -15.18 -13.85
N ARG A 179 15.60 -14.66 -14.49
CA ARG A 179 15.25 -14.95 -15.89
C ARG A 179 16.26 -14.38 -16.91
N ARG A 180 16.96 -13.31 -16.58
CA ARG A 180 17.95 -12.69 -17.48
C ARG A 180 19.26 -13.47 -17.58
N GLY A 181 19.55 -14.39 -16.65
CA GLY A 181 20.76 -15.20 -16.67
C GLY A 181 20.95 -16.00 -17.96
N LEU A 182 22.21 -16.28 -18.33
CA LEU A 182 22.54 -17.07 -19.52
C LEU A 182 21.97 -18.49 -19.45
N LEU A 183 22.02 -19.10 -18.26
CA LEU A 183 21.56 -20.47 -18.04
C LEU A 183 20.03 -20.64 -18.09
N SER A 184 19.29 -19.53 -18.12
CA SER A 184 17.82 -19.53 -18.27
C SER A 184 17.37 -19.20 -19.70
N LEU A 185 18.28 -18.94 -20.65
CA LEU A 185 17.98 -18.76 -22.08
C LEU A 185 17.03 -19.83 -22.66
N PRO A 186 17.30 -21.15 -22.52
CA PRO A 186 16.42 -22.18 -23.09
C PRO A 186 15.03 -22.20 -22.44
N LEU A 187 14.89 -21.63 -21.23
CA LEU A 187 13.66 -21.60 -20.46
C LEU A 187 12.84 -20.30 -20.67
N ARG A 188 13.36 -19.31 -21.40
CA ARG A 188 12.70 -17.99 -21.56
C ARG A 188 11.33 -18.05 -22.23
N GLY A 189 11.08 -19.06 -23.06
CA GLY A 189 9.79 -19.29 -23.71
C GLY A 189 8.71 -19.77 -22.73
N ALA A 190 9.06 -20.69 -21.83
CA ALA A 190 8.16 -21.22 -20.82
C ALA A 190 7.83 -20.19 -19.72
N PHE A 191 8.79 -19.34 -19.37
CA PHE A 191 8.67 -18.34 -18.31
C PHE A 191 8.53 -16.94 -18.90
N ARG A 192 7.30 -16.43 -19.02
CA ARG A 192 7.02 -15.08 -19.56
C ARG A 192 7.41 -13.98 -18.56
N PRO A 193 7.77 -12.77 -19.02
CA PRO A 193 7.95 -11.63 -18.14
C PRO A 193 6.63 -11.25 -17.46
N LEU A 194 6.71 -10.83 -16.20
CA LEU A 194 5.56 -10.36 -15.43
C LEU A 194 5.65 -8.82 -15.32
N PRO A 195 4.55 -8.08 -15.57
CA PRO A 195 4.52 -6.64 -15.39
C PRO A 195 4.58 -6.24 -13.91
N LEU A 196 5.18 -5.08 -13.65
CA LEU A 196 5.17 -4.40 -12.35
C LEU A 196 3.82 -3.72 -12.12
N ILE A 197 3.46 -3.50 -10.86
CA ILE A 197 2.32 -2.68 -10.49
C ILE A 197 2.80 -1.24 -10.35
N GLY A 198 2.27 -0.35 -11.18
CA GLY A 198 2.51 1.10 -11.12
C GLY A 198 1.67 1.72 -10.02
N TYR A 199 2.10 1.56 -8.78
CA TYR A 199 1.49 2.23 -7.63
C TYR A 199 2.60 2.96 -6.88
N GLU A 200 2.51 4.27 -6.88
CA GLU A 200 3.40 5.14 -6.12
C GLU A 200 2.75 5.34 -4.76
N PRO A 201 3.40 4.92 -3.66
CA PRO A 201 2.88 5.21 -2.33
C PRO A 201 2.85 6.73 -2.21
N SER A 202 1.71 7.29 -1.81
CA SER A 202 1.70 8.70 -1.44
C SER A 202 2.71 8.86 -0.32
N THR A 203 3.59 9.86 -0.41
CA THR A 203 4.52 10.17 0.68
C THR A 203 3.68 10.66 1.84
N VAL A 204 3.23 9.74 2.69
CA VAL A 204 2.74 10.07 4.01
C VAL A 204 3.90 10.81 4.68
N VAL A 205 3.75 12.13 4.84
CA VAL A 205 4.54 12.87 5.81
C VAL A 205 4.30 12.11 7.11
N PRO A 206 5.32 11.47 7.70
CA PRO A 206 5.10 10.76 8.94
C PRO A 206 4.53 11.78 9.92
N SER A 207 3.25 11.63 10.26
CA SER A 207 2.71 12.32 11.41
C SER A 207 3.64 11.95 12.56
N PRO A 208 4.23 12.92 13.28
CA PRO A 208 5.04 12.60 14.44
C PRO A 208 4.12 11.81 15.36
N VAL A 209 4.38 10.51 15.47
CA VAL A 209 3.81 9.73 16.56
C VAL A 209 4.52 10.28 17.80
N GLU A 210 3.95 11.33 18.39
CA GLU A 210 4.23 11.73 19.76
C GLU A 210 3.75 10.58 20.66
N GLY A 211 4.62 9.59 20.76
CA GLY A 211 4.44 8.36 21.48
C GLY A 211 5.81 7.73 21.56
N ALA A 212 6.63 8.30 22.45
CA ALA A 212 7.97 7.85 22.76
C ALA A 212 7.98 6.33 22.97
N LEU A 213 8.45 5.61 21.95
CA LEU A 213 8.93 4.25 22.14
C LEU A 213 10.21 4.37 22.96
N SER A 214 10.08 4.04 24.24
CA SER A 214 11.17 3.88 25.18
C SER A 214 12.26 2.99 24.55
N PRO A 215 13.55 3.38 24.60
CA PRO A 215 14.65 2.62 24.00
C PRO A 215 14.96 1.29 24.71
N ASP A 216 14.16 0.85 25.68
CA ASP A 216 14.33 -0.40 26.44
C ASP A 216 13.46 -1.57 25.95
N ALA A 217 12.92 -1.53 24.73
CA ALA A 217 12.27 -2.70 24.13
C ALA A 217 13.32 -3.72 23.65
N GLU A 218 13.92 -4.42 24.61
CA GLU A 218 14.79 -5.58 24.40
C GLU A 218 14.10 -6.62 23.49
N GLU A 219 14.73 -6.84 22.34
CA GLU A 219 14.90 -8.11 21.65
C GLU A 219 13.76 -9.15 21.78
N TYR A 220 12.64 -8.91 21.08
CA TYR A 220 11.70 -9.99 20.76
C TYR A 220 12.37 -11.02 19.82
N ARG A 221 12.87 -12.12 20.40
CA ARG A 221 13.27 -13.33 19.69
C ARG A 221 12.12 -14.36 19.74
N PRO A 222 11.36 -14.56 18.66
CA PRO A 222 10.39 -15.65 18.61
C PRO A 222 11.14 -16.98 18.58
N GLY A 223 11.05 -17.78 19.65
CA GLY A 223 11.55 -19.17 19.65
C GLY A 223 12.24 -19.70 20.91
N ARG A 224 12.37 -18.94 22.00
CA ARG A 224 12.78 -19.52 23.30
C ARG A 224 11.56 -19.80 24.15
N VAL A 225 11.04 -21.02 24.05
CA VAL A 225 10.25 -21.63 25.12
C VAL A 225 11.21 -21.81 26.28
N ALA A 226 10.95 -21.14 27.40
CA ALA A 226 11.69 -21.36 28.64
C ALA A 226 11.35 -22.78 29.12
N GLU A 227 12.33 -23.68 29.02
CA GLU A 227 12.28 -24.98 29.70
C GLU A 227 12.92 -24.78 31.07
N ASP A 228 12.08 -24.58 32.09
CA ASP A 228 12.43 -24.79 33.50
C ASP A 228 11.14 -25.17 34.25
N LEU A 229 10.89 -26.47 34.37
CA LEU A 229 10.02 -27.13 35.36
C LEU A 229 10.70 -28.42 35.82
#